data_AF-A0A661MR28-F1
#
_entry.id   AF-A0A661MR28-F1
#
_cell.length_a   1.000
_cell.length_b   1.000
_cell.length_c   1.000
_cell.angle_alpha   90.00
_cell.angle_beta   90.00
_cell.angle_gamma   90.00
#
_symmetry.space_group_name_H-M   'P 1'
#
loop_
_entity.id
_entity.type
_entity.pdbx_description
1 polymer ?
#
loop_
_entity_poly.entity_id
_entity_poly.type
_entity_poly.pdbx_seq_one_letter_code
_entity_poly.pdbx_strand_id
1 'polypeptide(L)'
;AFKPGVVGVMSRSGGMTTEICNALTLSGLGVSTAISIGGDPVIGSTYVDLIPLFEADEDTKAVVVYSEPGGTAEADLARWTQENDSRLPIVAFVAGQFMDEMPGMSFGHAGTVVNKKVDSPADKMRRMREAGISVAEEIGDIPDLVRQAIGN
;
A
#
# COMPACT_ATOMS: atom_id res chain seq x y z
N ALA A 1 -12.31 -8.22 -11.14
CA ALA A 1 -11.70 -7.30 -10.17
C ALA A 1 -12.16 -7.54 -8.75
N PHE A 2 -13.43 -7.37 -8.39
CA PHE A 2 -13.85 -7.45 -6.98
C PHE A 2 -14.72 -8.69 -6.73
N LYS A 3 -14.17 -9.69 -6.05
CA LYS A 3 -14.93 -10.79 -5.43
C LYS A 3 -14.78 -10.71 -3.91
N PRO A 4 -15.83 -11.06 -3.13
CA PRO A 4 -15.71 -11.13 -1.67
C PRO A 4 -14.54 -12.02 -1.25
N GLY A 5 -13.83 -11.59 -0.21
CA GLY A 5 -12.67 -12.29 0.33
C GLY A 5 -12.12 -11.60 1.56
N VAL A 6 -10.85 -11.87 1.88
CA VAL A 6 -10.28 -11.55 3.21
C VAL A 6 -9.25 -10.42 3.21
N VAL A 7 -9.03 -9.77 2.07
CA VAL A 7 -7.95 -8.79 1.92
C VAL A 7 -8.52 -7.38 1.81
N GLY A 8 -8.11 -6.52 2.74
CA GLY A 8 -8.36 -5.09 2.66
C GLY A 8 -7.39 -4.44 1.67
N VAL A 9 -7.84 -3.46 0.90
CA VAL A 9 -6.99 -2.74 -0.08
C VAL A 9 -7.12 -1.24 0.16
N MET A 10 -5.99 -0.55 0.33
CA MET A 10 -5.93 0.91 0.34
C MET A 10 -4.87 1.44 -0.62
N SER A 11 -5.22 2.47 -1.41
CA SER A 11 -4.40 2.90 -2.55
C SER A 11 -4.50 4.40 -2.82
N ARG A 12 -3.42 5.01 -3.33
CA ARG A 12 -3.47 6.37 -3.91
C ARG A 12 -4.08 6.42 -5.32
N SER A 13 -4.02 5.33 -6.06
CA SER A 13 -4.47 5.26 -7.45
C SER A 13 -5.72 4.37 -7.61
N GLY A 14 -6.79 4.92 -8.18
CA GLY A 14 -8.02 4.18 -8.46
C GLY A 14 -7.83 3.04 -9.47
N GLY A 15 -6.99 3.25 -10.49
CA GLY A 15 -6.63 2.21 -11.46
C GLY A 15 -5.90 1.04 -10.77
N MET A 16 -4.91 1.37 -9.94
CA MET A 16 -4.13 0.36 -9.20
C MET A 16 -4.94 -0.34 -8.12
N THR A 17 -5.93 0.33 -7.53
CA THR A 17 -6.91 -0.31 -6.66
C THR A 17 -7.60 -1.46 -7.39
N THR A 18 -8.05 -1.21 -8.63
CA THR A 18 -8.73 -2.21 -9.45
C THR A 18 -7.79 -3.36 -9.84
N GLU A 19 -6.55 -3.05 -10.22
CA GLU A 19 -5.56 -4.05 -10.62
C GLU A 19 -5.20 -4.99 -9.46
N ILE A 20 -4.93 -4.43 -8.28
CA ILE A 20 -4.61 -5.21 -7.08
C ILE A 20 -5.80 -6.09 -6.67
N CYS A 21 -7.01 -5.52 -6.65
CA CYS A 21 -8.22 -6.31 -6.35
C CYS A 21 -8.40 -7.45 -7.36
N ASN A 22 -8.10 -7.20 -8.64
CA ASN A 22 -8.15 -8.22 -9.68
C ASN A 22 -7.12 -9.32 -9.45
N ALA A 23 -5.86 -8.98 -9.14
CA ALA A 23 -4.83 -9.95 -8.81
C ALA A 23 -5.25 -10.84 -7.62
N LEU A 24 -5.70 -10.23 -6.52
CA LEU A 24 -6.19 -10.94 -5.33
C LEU A 24 -7.37 -11.86 -5.65
N THR A 25 -8.30 -11.40 -6.49
CA THR A 25 -9.47 -12.17 -6.92
C THR A 25 -9.07 -13.38 -7.78
N LEU A 26 -8.16 -13.20 -8.73
CA LEU A 26 -7.68 -14.29 -9.60
C LEU A 26 -6.88 -15.33 -8.81
N SER A 27 -6.22 -14.90 -7.74
CA SER A 27 -5.49 -15.75 -6.79
C SER A 27 -6.37 -16.42 -5.73
N GLY A 28 -7.69 -16.19 -5.75
CA GLY A 28 -8.65 -16.82 -4.83
C GLY A 28 -8.69 -16.23 -3.42
N LEU A 29 -7.99 -15.12 -3.15
CA LEU A 29 -8.00 -14.43 -1.86
C LEU A 29 -9.22 -13.50 -1.72
N GLY A 30 -9.63 -12.88 -2.84
CA GLY A 30 -10.72 -11.90 -2.88
C GLY A 30 -10.41 -10.64 -2.06
N VAL A 31 -11.45 -9.82 -1.83
CA VAL A 31 -11.35 -8.49 -1.21
C VAL A 31 -12.45 -8.33 -0.17
N SER A 32 -12.10 -7.88 1.04
CA SER A 32 -13.07 -7.50 2.07
C SER A 32 -13.57 -6.08 1.84
N THR A 33 -12.65 -5.13 1.80
CA THR A 33 -12.90 -3.69 1.58
C THR A 33 -11.82 -3.10 0.68
N ALA A 34 -12.17 -2.20 -0.24
CA ALA A 34 -11.22 -1.49 -1.09
C ALA A 34 -11.46 0.03 -1.08
N ILE A 35 -10.41 0.80 -0.79
CA ILE A 35 -10.46 2.27 -0.68
C ILE A 35 -9.35 2.90 -1.52
N SER A 36 -9.71 3.88 -2.35
CA SER A 36 -8.75 4.76 -3.01
C SER A 36 -8.77 6.14 -2.35
N ILE A 37 -7.67 6.56 -1.72
CA ILE A 37 -7.54 7.87 -1.06
C ILE A 37 -7.30 9.02 -2.05
N GLY A 38 -7.00 8.70 -3.30
CA GLY A 38 -6.68 9.67 -4.34
C GLY A 38 -5.22 10.13 -4.33
N GLY A 39 -4.78 10.67 -5.46
CA GLY A 39 -3.41 11.12 -5.68
C GLY A 39 -3.18 12.61 -5.41
N ASP A 40 -4.22 13.34 -5.00
CA ASP A 40 -4.14 14.79 -4.82
C ASP A 40 -3.21 15.18 -3.67
N PRO A 41 -2.65 16.41 -3.68
CA PRO A 41 -1.82 16.90 -2.57
C PRO A 41 -2.60 17.10 -1.26
N VAL A 42 -3.93 17.32 -1.37
CA VAL A 42 -4.82 17.48 -0.23
C VAL A 42 -5.89 16.41 -0.33
N ILE A 43 -5.86 15.46 0.60
CA ILE A 43 -6.77 14.31 0.66
C ILE A 43 -7.63 14.38 1.92
N GLY A 44 -8.78 13.72 1.89
CA GLY A 44 -9.70 13.70 3.04
C GLY A 44 -9.32 12.70 4.14
N SER A 45 -8.68 11.58 3.79
CA SER A 45 -8.27 10.53 4.73
C SER A 45 -6.95 9.91 4.30
N THR A 46 -6.10 9.60 5.27
CA THR A 46 -4.79 8.97 5.09
C THR A 46 -4.87 7.46 5.37
N TYR A 47 -3.78 6.71 5.10
CA TYR A 47 -3.72 5.29 5.50
C TYR A 47 -3.89 5.09 7.00
N VAL A 48 -3.34 5.99 7.82
CA VAL A 48 -3.42 5.93 9.29
C VAL A 48 -4.85 6.18 9.78
N ASP A 49 -5.63 7.01 9.08
CA ASP A 49 -7.05 7.22 9.40
C ASP A 49 -7.90 5.98 9.05
N LEU A 50 -7.47 5.19 8.06
CA LEU A 50 -8.23 4.07 7.52
C LEU A 50 -7.88 2.73 8.18
N ILE A 51 -6.63 2.51 8.60
CA ILE A 51 -6.20 1.23 9.17
C ILE A 51 -7.05 0.77 10.38
N PRO A 52 -7.56 1.64 11.28
CA PRO A 52 -8.46 1.21 12.36
C PRO A 52 -9.78 0.65 11.85
N LEU A 53 -10.26 1.09 10.68
CA LEU A 53 -11.49 0.57 10.08
C LEU A 53 -11.27 -0.84 9.51
N PHE A 54 -10.10 -1.12 8.96
CA PHE A 54 -9.72 -2.47 8.54
C PHE A 54 -9.53 -3.39 9.75
N GLU A 55 -8.90 -2.90 10.82
CA GLU A 55 -8.73 -3.65 12.08
C GLU A 55 -10.06 -4.08 12.68
N ALA A 56 -11.06 -3.19 12.65
CA ALA A 56 -12.42 -3.44 13.11
C ALA A 56 -13.24 -4.37 12.21
N ASP A 57 -12.81 -4.60 10.96
CA ASP A 57 -13.46 -5.50 10.03
C ASP A 57 -13.02 -6.96 10.29
N GLU A 58 -13.95 -7.75 10.83
CA GLU A 58 -13.71 -9.16 11.18
C GLU A 58 -13.37 -10.04 9.97
N ASP A 59 -13.82 -9.66 8.76
CA ASP A 59 -13.55 -10.38 7.52
C ASP A 59 -12.14 -10.08 6.98
N THR A 60 -11.58 -8.92 7.31
CA THR A 60 -10.22 -8.55 6.90
C THR A 60 -9.19 -9.39 7.68
N LYS A 61 -8.27 -10.05 6.97
CA LYS A 61 -7.17 -10.86 7.51
C LYS A 61 -5.78 -10.34 7.11
N ALA A 62 -5.69 -9.49 6.10
CA ALA A 62 -4.49 -8.77 5.70
C ALA A 62 -4.87 -7.47 5.00
N VAL A 63 -3.95 -6.50 4.95
CA VAL A 63 -4.15 -5.25 4.20
C VAL A 63 -3.05 -5.10 3.15
N VAL A 64 -3.47 -4.80 1.92
CA VAL A 64 -2.58 -4.43 0.83
C VAL A 64 -2.59 -2.92 0.63
N VAL A 65 -1.41 -2.32 0.59
CA VAL A 65 -1.20 -0.88 0.41
C VAL A 65 -0.50 -0.62 -0.91
N TYR A 66 -1.14 0.16 -1.78
CA TYR A 66 -0.47 0.70 -2.95
C TYR A 66 -0.06 2.15 -2.70
N SER A 67 1.24 2.39 -2.83
CA SER A 67 1.89 3.68 -2.59
C SER A 67 2.57 4.23 -3.83
N GLU A 68 2.72 5.55 -3.87
CA GLU A 68 3.37 6.28 -4.94
C GLU A 68 4.47 7.21 -4.39
N PRO A 69 5.41 7.68 -5.23
CA PRO A 69 6.43 8.63 -4.81
C PRO A 69 5.83 9.96 -4.33
N GLY A 70 6.49 10.59 -3.35
CA GLY A 70 6.06 11.87 -2.75
C GLY A 70 5.09 11.74 -1.57
N GLY A 71 5.11 12.72 -0.66
CA GLY A 71 4.30 12.72 0.57
C GLY A 71 4.82 11.77 1.66
N THR A 72 4.21 11.85 2.85
CA THR A 72 4.65 11.14 4.07
C THR A 72 3.78 9.96 4.47
N ALA A 73 2.69 9.69 3.74
CA ALA A 73 1.66 8.73 4.15
C ALA A 73 2.22 7.33 4.46
N GLU A 74 3.22 6.89 3.70
CA GLU A 74 3.92 5.62 3.88
C GLU A 74 4.81 5.61 5.13
N ALA A 75 5.49 6.73 5.41
CA ALA A 75 6.31 6.87 6.61
C ALA A 75 5.43 6.94 7.87
N ASP A 76 4.27 7.58 7.77
CA ASP A 76 3.30 7.64 8.86
C ASP A 76 2.66 6.27 9.11
N LEU A 77 2.36 5.51 8.05
CA LEU A 77 1.91 4.12 8.19
C LEU A 77 2.99 3.23 8.83
N ALA A 78 4.24 3.31 8.38
CA ALA A 78 5.35 2.54 8.95
C ALA A 78 5.53 2.84 10.46
N ARG A 79 5.45 4.12 10.84
CA ARG A 79 5.47 4.54 12.25
C ARG A 79 4.30 3.96 13.02
N TRP A 80 3.08 4.07 12.48
CA TRP A 80 1.89 3.52 13.09
C TRP A 80 2.03 2.01 13.32
N THR A 81 2.55 1.26 12.35
CA THR A 81 2.79 -0.19 12.49
C THR A 81 3.77 -0.53 13.61
N GLN A 82 4.77 0.32 13.88
CA GLN A 82 5.72 0.10 14.98
C GLN A 82 5.14 0.50 16.35
N GLU A 83 4.26 1.50 16.38
CA GLU A 83 3.66 2.04 17.61
C GLU A 83 2.40 1.29 18.06
N ASN A 84 1.82 0.47 17.18
CA ASN A 84 0.55 -0.24 17.42
C ASN A 84 0.72 -1.75 17.24
N ASP A 85 0.05 -2.53 18.08
CA ASP A 85 -0.01 -3.98 17.97
C ASP A 85 -1.12 -4.38 16.97
N SER A 86 -0.80 -4.25 15.68
CA SER A 86 -1.69 -4.52 14.56
C SER A 86 -1.97 -6.03 14.44
N ARG A 87 -3.24 -6.43 14.43
CA ARG A 87 -3.62 -7.82 14.12
C ARG A 87 -3.39 -8.13 12.65
N LEU A 88 -3.55 -7.12 11.80
CA LEU A 88 -3.49 -7.30 10.35
C LEU A 88 -2.05 -7.19 9.86
N PRO A 89 -1.50 -8.23 9.21
CA PRO A 89 -0.28 -8.06 8.44
C PRO A 89 -0.51 -7.12 7.26
N ILE A 90 0.49 -6.30 6.97
CA ILE A 90 0.47 -5.33 5.88
C ILE A 90 1.44 -5.78 4.79
N VAL A 91 0.95 -5.80 3.55
CA VAL A 91 1.74 -5.97 2.34
C VAL A 91 1.68 -4.67 1.55
N ALA A 92 2.82 -4.11 1.17
CA ALA A 92 2.90 -2.87 0.43
C ALA A 92 3.53 -3.07 -0.95
N PHE A 93 3.08 -2.27 -1.92
CA PHE A 93 3.75 -2.07 -3.19
C PHE A 93 4.05 -0.58 -3.36
N VAL A 94 5.33 -0.26 -3.61
CA VAL A 94 5.80 1.11 -3.81
C VAL A 94 6.13 1.30 -5.29
N ALA A 95 5.27 2.06 -5.97
CA ALA A 95 5.48 2.38 -7.39
C ALA A 95 6.61 3.40 -7.59
N GLY A 96 7.08 3.50 -8.84
CA GLY A 96 8.00 4.56 -9.26
C GLY A 96 9.47 4.31 -8.93
N GLN A 97 9.89 3.07 -8.66
CA GLN A 97 11.31 2.74 -8.40
C GLN A 97 12.26 3.21 -9.52
N PHE A 98 11.79 3.21 -10.77
CA PHE A 98 12.52 3.74 -11.93
C PHE A 98 12.77 5.26 -11.88
N MET A 99 12.08 6.01 -11.02
CA MET A 99 12.23 7.47 -10.94
C MET A 99 13.60 7.90 -10.41
N ASP A 100 14.26 7.05 -9.61
CA ASP A 100 15.62 7.29 -9.13
C ASP A 100 16.63 7.33 -10.32
N GLU A 101 16.29 6.67 -11.43
CA GLU A 101 17.08 6.63 -12.67
C GLU A 101 16.67 7.70 -13.71
N MET A 102 15.57 8.42 -13.49
CA MET A 102 15.00 9.40 -14.43
C MET A 102 14.84 10.80 -13.81
N PRO A 103 15.95 11.47 -13.45
CA PRO A 103 15.92 12.75 -12.73
C PRO A 103 15.26 13.86 -13.56
N GLY A 104 14.32 14.59 -12.95
CA GLY A 104 13.66 15.76 -13.56
C GLY A 104 12.38 15.46 -14.33
N MET A 105 11.95 14.19 -14.39
CA MET A 105 10.66 13.80 -14.95
C MET A 105 9.55 13.85 -13.90
N SER A 106 8.41 14.42 -14.27
CA SER A 106 7.19 14.39 -13.46
C SER A 106 6.25 13.30 -13.98
N PHE A 107 5.81 12.40 -13.10
CA PHE A 107 4.93 11.29 -13.44
C PHE A 107 3.58 11.47 -12.72
N GLY A 108 2.53 11.89 -13.43
CA GLY A 108 1.15 11.91 -12.91
C GLY A 108 0.99 12.51 -11.51
N HIS A 109 0.29 11.79 -10.61
CA HIS A 109 0.11 12.18 -9.20
C HIS A 109 1.40 12.18 -8.37
N ALA A 110 2.49 11.59 -8.89
CA ALA A 110 3.82 11.65 -8.28
C ALA A 110 4.54 12.99 -8.56
N GLY A 111 3.90 13.94 -9.23
CA GLY A 111 4.38 15.31 -9.44
C GLY A 111 4.46 16.18 -8.17
N THR A 112 4.13 15.61 -7.01
CA THR A 112 4.28 16.29 -5.71
C THR A 112 5.75 16.35 -5.33
N VAL A 113 6.23 17.52 -4.88
CA VAL A 113 7.64 17.82 -4.60
C VAL A 113 8.33 16.68 -3.83
N VAL A 114 9.09 15.84 -4.55
CA VAL A 114 9.95 14.84 -3.93
C VAL A 114 11.13 15.60 -3.35
N ASN A 115 11.16 15.77 -2.02
CA ASN A 115 12.40 16.14 -1.35
C ASN A 115 13.37 14.98 -1.56
N LYS A 116 14.31 15.17 -2.51
CA LYS A 116 15.16 14.14 -3.16
C LYS A 116 15.89 13.13 -2.26
N LYS A 117 15.85 13.28 -0.93
CA LYS A 117 16.47 12.36 0.03
C LYS A 117 15.50 11.73 1.05
N VAL A 118 14.34 12.33 1.31
CA VAL A 118 13.47 11.92 2.44
C VAL A 118 12.26 11.10 1.99
N ASP A 119 11.92 11.10 0.70
CA ASP A 119 10.70 10.48 0.18
C ASP A 119 10.91 9.69 -1.13
N SER A 120 12.15 9.24 -1.40
CA SER A 120 12.39 8.39 -2.57
C SER A 120 11.70 7.03 -2.40
N PRO A 121 11.31 6.35 -3.50
CA PRO A 121 10.72 5.02 -3.43
C PRO A 121 11.59 4.03 -2.64
N ALA A 122 12.90 4.06 -2.86
CA ALA A 122 13.86 3.22 -2.13
C ALA A 122 13.84 3.49 -0.61
N ASP A 123 13.79 4.77 -0.19
CA ASP A 123 13.72 5.14 1.21
C ASP A 123 12.40 4.69 1.87
N LYS A 124 11.27 4.87 1.15
CA LYS A 124 9.95 4.41 1.60
C LYS A 124 9.92 2.89 1.80
N MET A 125 10.40 2.13 0.81
CA MET A 125 10.49 0.67 0.90
C MET A 125 11.37 0.22 2.08
N ARG A 126 12.52 0.87 2.31
CA ARG A 126 13.39 0.56 3.44
C ARG A 126 12.66 0.73 4.78
N ARG A 127 12.02 1.90 4.99
CA ARG A 127 11.30 2.19 6.23
C ARG A 127 10.13 1.25 6.47
N MET A 128 9.38 0.90 5.42
CA MET A 128 8.30 -0.08 5.51
C MET A 128 8.83 -1.44 5.96
N ARG A 129 9.91 -1.93 5.35
CA ARG A 129 10.55 -3.20 5.75
C ARG A 129 11.06 -3.17 7.19
N GLU A 130 11.70 -2.07 7.60
CA GLU A 130 12.16 -1.85 8.99
C GLU A 130 10.99 -1.81 10.00
N ALA A 131 9.79 -1.44 9.55
CA ALA A 131 8.56 -1.49 10.33
C ALA A 131 7.86 -2.86 10.32
N GLY A 132 8.43 -3.87 9.66
CA GLY A 132 7.82 -5.20 9.55
C GLY A 132 6.74 -5.33 8.47
N ILE A 133 6.61 -4.34 7.60
CA ILE A 133 5.70 -4.40 6.45
C ILE A 133 6.38 -5.18 5.32
N SER A 134 5.71 -6.20 4.79
CA SER A 134 6.17 -6.94 3.61
C SER A 134 6.06 -6.04 2.37
N VAL A 135 7.14 -5.90 1.59
CA VAL A 135 7.15 -5.05 0.40
C VAL A 135 7.33 -5.90 -0.85
N ALA A 136 6.30 -5.91 -1.70
CA ALA A 136 6.27 -6.59 -2.98
C ALA A 136 7.20 -5.91 -4.00
N GLU A 137 7.89 -6.69 -4.83
CA GLU A 137 8.70 -6.18 -5.93
C GLU A 137 7.84 -5.93 -7.16
N GLU A 138 6.89 -6.83 -7.41
CA GLU A 138 5.89 -6.75 -8.47
C GLU A 138 4.48 -6.93 -7.92
N ILE A 139 3.47 -6.42 -8.65
CA ILE A 139 2.05 -6.63 -8.30
C ILE A 139 1.73 -8.13 -8.22
N GLY A 140 2.38 -8.94 -9.06
CA GLY A 140 2.22 -10.39 -9.09
C GLY A 140 2.65 -11.09 -7.80
N ASP A 141 3.52 -10.48 -7.00
CA ASP A 141 4.01 -11.06 -5.74
C ASP A 141 3.02 -10.86 -4.58
N ILE A 142 2.12 -9.87 -4.70
CA ILE A 142 1.19 -9.47 -3.63
C ILE A 142 0.39 -10.68 -3.10
N PRO A 143 -0.23 -11.53 -3.94
CA PRO A 143 -1.01 -12.65 -3.44
C PRO A 143 -0.20 -13.65 -2.62
N ASP A 144 1.04 -13.95 -3.02
CA ASP A 144 1.90 -14.91 -2.33
C ASP A 144 2.38 -14.34 -0.99
N LEU A 145 2.76 -13.06 -0.95
CA LEU A 145 3.12 -12.37 0.28
C LEU A 145 1.94 -12.30 1.27
N VAL A 146 0.71 -12.07 0.76
CA VAL A 146 -0.49 -12.10 1.59
C VAL A 146 -0.71 -13.50 2.18
N ARG A 147 -0.61 -14.57 1.37
CA ARG A 147 -0.77 -15.96 1.86
C ARG A 147 0.24 -16.30 2.95
N GLN A 148 1.51 -15.97 2.71
CA GLN A 148 2.58 -16.17 3.68
C GLN A 148 2.29 -15.43 4.99
N ALA A 149 1.80 -14.19 4.91
CA ALA A 149 1.55 -13.37 6.08
C ALA A 149 0.35 -13.83 6.91
N ILE A 150 -0.69 -14.40 6.28
CA ILE A 150 -1.86 -14.95 6.98
C ILE A 150 -1.73 -16.43 7.36
N GLY A 151 -0.61 -17.07 6.99
CA GLY A 151 -0.34 -18.48 7.28
C GLY A 151 -1.19 -19.48 6.47
N ASN A 152 -1.58 -19.12 5.24
CA ASN A 152 -2.33 -19.97 4.30
C ASN A 152 -1.46 -20.58 3.19
#